data_AF-A0A371HT45-F1
#
_entry.id   AF-A0A371HT45-F1
#
_cell.length_a   1.000
_cell.length_b   1.000
_cell.length_c   1.000
_cell.angle_alpha   90.00
_cell.angle_beta   90.00
_cell.angle_gamma   90.00
#
_symmetry.space_group_name_H-M   'P 1'
#
loop_
_entity.id
_entity.type
_entity.pdbx_description
1 polymer ?
#
loop_
_entity_poly.entity_id
_entity_poly.type
_entity_poly.pdbx_seq_one_letter_code
_entity_poly.pdbx_strand_id
1 'polypeptide(L)'
;MHAFQGKNDPKVCLEWERKVEHVFDCHNYSEEKKEDMNSVMRRRFVQSHYHRGLRRKLQSLRQGSMSVEDYYKEMEIVMIKANVEEDCEATMARFIGGLKK
;
A
#
# COMPACT_ATOMS: atom_id res chain seq x y z
N MET A 1 -6.15 17.06 -20.42
CA MET A 1 -6.11 15.94 -19.44
C MET A 1 -7.32 16.08 -18.54
N HIS A 2 -8.22 15.10 -18.49
CA HIS A 2 -9.39 15.16 -17.59
C HIS A 2 -8.93 14.96 -16.14
N ALA A 3 -9.37 15.87 -15.24
CA ALA A 3 -9.08 15.77 -13.82
C ALA A 3 -9.72 14.50 -13.23
N PHE A 4 -8.95 13.72 -12.49
CA PHE A 4 -9.42 12.56 -11.74
C PHE A 4 -10.32 13.05 -10.60
N GLN A 5 -11.63 13.13 -10.85
CA GLN A 5 -12.62 13.28 -9.80
C GLN A 5 -12.69 11.95 -9.07
N GLY A 6 -12.04 11.87 -7.92
CA GLY A 6 -12.01 10.71 -7.02
C GLY A 6 -13.42 10.26 -6.64
N LYS A 7 -14.05 9.49 -7.52
CA LYS A 7 -15.30 8.79 -7.26
C LYS A 7 -14.95 7.54 -6.47
N ASN A 8 -15.75 7.27 -5.45
CA ASN A 8 -15.63 6.30 -4.36
C ASN A 8 -15.54 4.80 -4.75
N ASP A 9 -15.01 4.49 -5.94
CA ASP A 9 -14.84 3.12 -6.44
C ASP A 9 -13.38 2.67 -6.25
N PRO A 10 -13.12 1.65 -5.41
CA PRO A 10 -11.80 1.06 -5.23
C PRO A 10 -11.13 0.59 -6.53
N LYS A 11 -11.91 0.17 -7.53
CA LYS A 11 -11.38 -0.27 -8.83
C LYS A 11 -10.78 0.89 -9.63
N VAL A 12 -11.39 2.07 -9.52
CA VAL A 12 -10.93 3.30 -10.21
C VAL A 12 -9.61 3.80 -9.61
N CYS A 13 -9.42 3.62 -8.30
CA CYS A 13 -8.13 3.88 -7.64
C CYS A 13 -7.03 2.94 -8.15
N LEU A 14 -7.29 1.63 -8.20
CA LEU A 14 -6.32 0.64 -8.67
C LEU A 14 -5.97 0.82 -10.16
N GLU A 15 -6.95 1.18 -10.99
CA GLU A 15 -6.71 1.47 -12.41
C GLU A 15 -5.87 2.74 -12.60
N TRP A 16 -6.10 3.77 -11.78
CA TRP A 16 -5.28 4.97 -11.76
C TRP A 16 -3.83 4.67 -11.34
N GLU A 17 -3.63 3.86 -10.30
CA GLU A 17 -2.30 3.44 -9.85
C GLU A 17 -1.53 2.70 -10.95
N ARG A 18 -2.18 1.75 -11.65
CA ARG A 18 -1.58 1.04 -12.77
C ARG A 18 -1.19 1.97 -13.93
N LYS A 19 -2.02 2.98 -14.22
CA LYS A 19 -1.71 3.98 -15.27
C LYS A 19 -0.52 4.86 -14.88
N VAL A 20 -0.43 5.24 -13.62
CA VAL A 20 0.68 6.04 -13.09
C VAL A 20 1.99 5.25 -13.09
N GLU A 21 1.94 3.98 -12.70
CA GLU A 21 3.08 3.06 -12.77
C GLU A 21 3.60 2.92 -14.22
N HIS A 22 2.69 2.72 -15.18
CA HIS A 22 3.06 2.69 -16.60
C HIS A 22 3.71 4.00 -17.09
N VAL A 23 3.22 5.15 -16.64
CA VAL A 23 3.84 6.45 -16.96
C VAL A 23 5.26 6.56 -16.39
N PHE A 24 5.50 5.99 -15.20
CA PHE A 24 6.82 6.00 -14.59
C PHE A 24 7.82 5.10 -15.32
N ASP A 25 7.38 3.94 -15.78
CA ASP A 25 8.23 3.01 -16.52
C ASP A 25 8.64 3.57 -17.88
N CYS A 26 7.78 4.35 -18.55
CA CYS A 26 8.13 5.03 -19.81
C CYS A 26 9.25 6.08 -19.66
N HIS A 27 9.50 6.58 -18.45
CA HIS A 27 10.43 7.69 -18.20
C HIS A 27 11.65 7.29 -17.38
N ASN A 28 11.81 6.00 -17.07
CA ASN A 28 12.96 5.46 -16.33
C ASN A 28 13.22 6.18 -14.98
N TYR A 29 12.15 6.55 -14.27
CA TYR A 29 12.27 7.20 -12.95
C TYR A 29 12.94 6.25 -11.95
N SER A 30 13.77 6.79 -11.06
CA SER A 30 14.30 6.04 -9.91
C SER A 30 13.18 5.63 -8.96
N GLU A 31 13.33 4.49 -8.28
CA GLU A 31 12.33 3.97 -7.33
C GLU A 31 11.97 4.99 -6.24
N GLU A 32 12.96 5.68 -5.68
CA GLU A 32 12.78 6.78 -4.72
C GLU A 32 11.84 7.87 -5.25
N LYS A 33 12.04 8.29 -6.50
CA LYS A 33 11.24 9.36 -7.12
C LYS A 33 9.82 8.88 -7.47
N LYS A 34 9.66 7.60 -7.81
CA LYS A 34 8.34 6.97 -7.99
C LYS A 34 7.59 6.94 -6.66
N GLU A 35 8.25 6.60 -5.56
CA GLU A 35 7.64 6.55 -4.22
C GLU A 35 7.17 7.92 -3.75
N ASP A 36 8.00 8.96 -3.90
CA ASP A 36 7.65 10.34 -3.54
C ASP A 36 6.43 10.86 -4.30
N MET A 37 6.43 10.70 -5.62
CA MET A 37 5.30 11.12 -6.45
C MET A 37 4.03 10.32 -6.12
N ASN A 38 4.15 9.01 -5.92
CA ASN A 38 3.03 8.18 -5.49
C ASN A 38 2.47 8.64 -4.14
N SER A 39 3.33 8.96 -3.17
CA SER A 39 2.92 9.45 -1.86
C SER A 39 2.09 10.74 -1.97
N VAL A 40 2.58 11.73 -2.73
CA VAL A 40 1.90 13.02 -2.93
C VAL A 40 0.56 12.83 -3.65
N MET A 41 0.51 12.02 -4.70
CA MET A 41 -0.71 11.81 -5.46
C MET A 41 -1.75 11.00 -4.68
N ARG A 42 -1.33 9.96 -3.94
CA ARG A 42 -2.24 9.18 -3.10
C ARG A 42 -2.83 10.05 -1.97
N ARG A 43 -2.02 10.93 -1.37
CA ARG A 43 -2.51 11.89 -0.35
C ARG A 43 -3.56 12.85 -0.92
N ARG A 44 -3.42 13.28 -2.18
CA ARG A 44 -4.32 14.25 -2.83
C ARG A 44 -5.59 13.64 -3.42
N PHE A 45 -5.53 12.44 -3.98
CA PHE A 45 -6.58 11.93 -4.87
C PHE A 45 -7.26 10.65 -4.39
N VAL A 46 -6.74 9.99 -3.35
CA VAL A 46 -7.01 8.57 -3.07
C VAL A 46 -7.50 8.31 -1.62
N GLN A 47 -7.65 9.38 -0.84
CA GLN A 47 -7.49 9.44 0.62
C GLN A 47 -8.43 8.59 1.53
N SER A 48 -9.66 8.23 1.15
CA SER A 48 -10.55 7.50 2.07
C SER A 48 -10.59 5.99 1.83
N HIS A 49 -10.77 5.57 0.58
CA HIS A 49 -10.91 4.15 0.23
C HIS A 49 -9.59 3.40 0.21
N TYR A 50 -8.49 4.06 -0.14
CA TYR A 50 -7.17 3.44 -0.20
C TYR A 50 -6.58 3.17 1.17
N HIS A 51 -6.61 4.14 2.08
CA HIS A 51 -6.20 3.88 3.47
C HIS A 51 -7.09 2.81 4.11
N ARG A 52 -8.40 2.80 3.81
CA ARG A 52 -9.30 1.72 4.24
C ARG A 52 -8.93 0.37 3.62
N GLY A 53 -8.57 0.32 2.34
CA GLY A 53 -8.13 -0.87 1.62
C GLY A 53 -6.82 -1.43 2.18
N LEU A 54 -5.83 -0.56 2.42
CA LEU A 54 -4.55 -0.93 3.02
C LEU A 54 -4.71 -1.42 4.45
N ARG A 55 -5.55 -0.75 5.26
CA ARG A 55 -5.86 -1.23 6.62
C ARG A 55 -6.53 -2.60 6.59
N ARG A 56 -7.45 -2.84 5.64
CA ARG A 56 -8.03 -4.18 5.42
C ARG A 56 -6.97 -5.20 5.00
N LYS A 57 -6.10 -4.85 4.04
CA LYS A 57 -4.99 -5.70 3.60
C LYS A 57 -4.12 -6.09 4.79
N LEU A 58 -3.73 -5.12 5.62
CA LEU A 58 -2.92 -5.33 6.82
C LEU A 58 -3.61 -6.26 7.83
N GLN A 59 -4.91 -6.08 8.06
CA GLN A 59 -5.70 -6.92 8.96
C GLN A 59 -5.83 -8.37 8.46
N SER A 60 -5.91 -8.56 7.14
CA SER A 60 -6.01 -9.88 6.52
C SER A 60 -4.65 -10.51 6.19
N LEU A 61 -3.54 -9.81 6.38
CA LEU A 61 -2.23 -10.28 5.96
C LEU A 61 -1.82 -11.52 6.75
N ARG A 62 -1.50 -12.59 6.04
CA ARG A 62 -1.04 -13.85 6.61
C ARG A 62 0.20 -14.32 5.85
N GLN A 63 1.04 -15.10 6.51
CA GLN A 63 2.25 -15.64 5.90
C GLN A 63 1.94 -16.55 4.70
N GLY A 64 0.94 -17.45 4.83
CA GLY A 64 0.66 -18.45 3.81
C GLY A 64 1.90 -19.26 3.44
N SER A 65 2.24 -19.28 2.15
CA SER A 65 3.42 -19.96 1.59
C SER A 65 4.68 -19.09 1.53
N MET A 66 4.63 -17.84 2.01
CA MET A 66 5.77 -16.93 1.99
C MET A 66 6.83 -17.35 3.02
N SER A 67 8.09 -16.99 2.73
CA SER A 67 9.12 -17.02 3.76
C SER A 67 8.74 -16.06 4.90
N VAL A 68 9.26 -16.30 6.10
CA VAL A 68 9.02 -15.42 7.25
C VAL A 68 9.55 -14.01 6.98
N GLU A 69 10.68 -13.91 6.27
CA GLU A 69 11.30 -12.64 5.91
C GLU A 69 10.44 -11.84 4.92
N ASP A 70 9.95 -12.48 3.86
CA ASP A 70 9.11 -11.81 2.86
C ASP A 70 7.78 -11.37 3.47
N TYR A 71 7.22 -12.18 4.37
CA TYR A 71 6.01 -11.81 5.11
C TYR A 71 6.24 -10.57 5.98
N TYR A 72 7.36 -10.51 6.70
CA TYR A 72 7.72 -9.35 7.52
C TYR A 72 7.90 -8.08 6.67
N LYS A 73 8.63 -8.17 5.55
CA LYS A 73 8.82 -7.03 4.62
C LYS A 73 7.50 -6.53 4.06
N GLU A 74 6.61 -7.42 3.61
CA GLU A 74 5.30 -7.04 3.10
C GLU A 74 4.45 -6.37 4.18
N MET A 75 4.51 -6.86 5.42
CA MET A 75 3.82 -6.28 6.56
C MET A 75 4.28 -4.85 6.83
N GLU A 76 5.60 -4.62 6.88
CA GLU A 76 6.22 -3.31 7.07
C GLU A 76 5.82 -2.33 5.96
N ILE A 77 5.90 -2.76 4.69
CA ILE A 77 5.48 -1.97 3.52
C ILE A 77 4.02 -1.53 3.65
N VAL A 78 3.12 -2.45 4.05
CA VAL A 78 1.69 -2.14 4.18
C VAL A 78 1.44 -1.19 5.36
N MET A 79 2.17 -1.31 6.47
CA MET A 79 2.08 -0.37 7.61
C MET A 79 2.49 1.05 7.22
N ILE A 80 3.64 1.19 6.54
CA ILE A 80 4.15 2.46 6.02
C ILE A 80 3.12 3.08 5.06
N LYS A 81 2.64 2.30 4.07
CA LYS A 81 1.66 2.78 3.09
C LYS A 81 0.33 3.18 3.74
N ALA A 82 -0.07 2.49 4.80
CA ALA A 82 -1.31 2.78 5.52
C ALA A 82 -1.20 3.96 6.49
N ASN A 83 0.02 4.46 6.72
CA ASN A 83 0.37 5.43 7.76
C ASN A 83 -0.12 4.94 9.14
N VAL A 84 0.20 3.69 9.46
CA VAL A 84 -0.12 3.04 10.73
C VAL A 84 1.12 3.09 11.61
N GLU A 85 1.03 3.82 12.71
CA GLU A 85 2.03 3.80 13.77
C GLU A 85 1.52 2.90 14.90
N GLU A 86 2.36 1.94 15.29
CA GLU A 86 2.08 0.99 16.35
C GLU A 86 3.30 0.84 17.25
N ASP A 87 3.05 0.54 18.51
CA ASP A 87 4.12 0.12 19.40
C ASP A 87 4.64 -1.28 19.01
N CYS A 88 5.80 -1.62 19.58
CA CYS A 88 6.46 -2.89 19.30
C CYS A 88 5.59 -4.10 19.67
N GLU A 89 4.82 -4.02 20.76
CA GLU A 89 4.00 -5.14 21.24
C GLU A 89 2.83 -5.42 20.31
N ALA A 90 2.12 -4.38 19.88
CA ALA A 90 1.04 -4.48 18.89
C ALA A 90 1.56 -5.02 17.54
N THR A 91 2.73 -4.54 17.11
CA THR A 91 3.38 -5.01 15.87
C THR A 91 3.73 -6.50 15.97
N MET A 92 4.36 -6.93 17.07
CA MET A 92 4.72 -8.33 17.31
C MET A 92 3.48 -9.23 17.41
N ALA A 93 2.44 -8.78 18.13
CA ALA A 93 1.20 -9.54 18.27
C ALA A 93 0.52 -9.77 16.91
N ARG A 94 0.51 -8.75 16.03
CA ARG A 94 0.00 -8.93 14.67
C ARG A 94 0.86 -9.88 13.86
N PHE A 95 2.18 -9.70 13.87
CA PHE A 95 3.12 -10.54 13.15
C PHE A 95 2.94 -12.01 13.52
N ILE A 96 3.00 -12.33 14.82
CA ILE A 96 2.80 -13.68 15.35
C ILE A 96 1.41 -14.21 14.97
N GLY A 97 0.38 -13.37 15.05
CA GLY A 97 -1.00 -13.76 14.71
C GLY A 97 -1.22 -14.14 13.24
N GLY A 98 -0.32 -13.73 12.33
CA GLY A 98 -0.36 -14.04 10.90
C GLY A 98 0.63 -15.13 10.46
N LEU A 99 1.54 -15.58 11.33
CA LEU A 99 2.46 -16.68 11.03
C LEU A 99 1.70 -18.00 10.81
N LYS A 100 2.07 -18.71 9.72
CA LYS A 100 1.58 -20.05 9.34
C LYS A 100 0.05 -20.24 9.40
N LYS A 101 -0.69 -19.25 8.89
CA LYS A 101 -2.12 -19.33 8.56
C LYS A 101 -2.33 -19.05 7.08
#